data_AF-A0AA39WSE0-F1
#
_entry.id   AF-A0AA39WSE0-F1
#
_cell.length_a   1.000
_cell.length_b   1.000
_cell.length_c   1.000
_cell.angle_alpha   90.00
_cell.angle_beta   90.00
_cell.angle_gamma   90.00
#
_symmetry.space_group_name_H-M   'P 1'
#
loop_
_entity.id
_entity.type
_entity.pdbx_description
1 polymer ?
#
loop_
_entity_poly.entity_id
_entity_poly.type
_entity_poly.pdbx_seq_one_letter_code
_entity_poly.pdbx_strand_id
1 'polypeptide(L)'
;MSASSYTAAGLDPARPDDIEKLLMRPAGEDHAWVGFIRGDDHFERVKMNFERVHDLKHIRDRSEDADFPSTPLLKQLYAKQLFEAMVDFTVSPTKTFIDNPDSVQVKRLKMMSNFAFEFLARELVDVVAKVHCGRLGFRPWIRNEECKTDWGYEEYDMFSERFGEVCNACRRSKAFVYSMITSNEACRFASSPKNELGLKEANMRGNKNKAEMLREVSDQRKQGSAKPGKKRVRESDGTDDGGNGGPVAEKGPESV
;
A
#
# COMPACT_ATOMS: atom_id res chain seq x y z
N MET A 1 28.32 9.35 35.39
CA MET A 1 27.23 9.02 34.45
C MET A 1 26.20 8.23 35.23
N SER A 2 25.09 8.88 35.61
CA SER A 2 24.05 8.28 36.44
C SER A 2 23.04 7.60 35.53
N ALA A 3 22.91 6.28 35.63
CA ALA A 3 21.86 5.53 34.93
C ALA A 3 20.52 5.84 35.63
N SER A 4 19.65 6.58 34.93
CA SER A 4 18.28 6.80 35.37
C SER A 4 17.54 5.46 35.32
N SER A 5 17.35 4.83 36.48
CA SER A 5 16.53 3.64 36.63
C SER A 5 15.07 4.04 36.54
N TYR A 6 14.47 3.85 35.37
CA TYR A 6 13.02 3.81 35.24
C TYR A 6 12.50 2.64 36.07
N THR A 7 12.10 2.92 37.30
CA THR A 7 11.40 1.96 38.15
C THR A 7 9.97 1.87 37.64
N ALA A 8 9.65 0.73 36.99
CA ALA A 8 8.31 0.36 36.53
C ALA A 8 7.39 0.03 37.72
N ALA A 9 7.25 0.96 38.66
CA ALA A 9 6.39 0.82 39.82
C ALA A 9 4.94 1.14 39.43
N GLY A 10 4.07 0.13 39.51
CA GLY A 10 2.62 0.36 39.66
C GLY A 10 1.72 0.12 38.45
N LEU A 11 2.21 -0.46 37.35
CA LEU A 11 1.32 -0.89 36.27
C LEU A 11 0.73 -2.26 36.61
N ASP A 12 -0.43 -2.26 37.27
CA ASP A 12 -1.30 -3.44 37.44
C ASP A 12 -1.50 -4.13 36.07
N PRO A 13 -1.33 -5.47 35.91
CA PRO A 13 -1.60 -6.14 34.64
C PRO A 13 -3.02 -5.84 34.18
N ALA A 14 -3.13 -4.99 33.15
CA ALA A 14 -4.39 -4.72 32.47
C ALA A 14 -5.01 -6.06 32.09
N ARG A 15 -6.27 -6.27 32.47
CA ARG A 15 -6.97 -7.52 32.20
C ARG A 15 -7.10 -7.69 30.67
N PRO A 16 -7.29 -8.90 30.13
CA PRO A 16 -7.53 -9.10 28.70
C PRO A 16 -8.62 -8.16 28.13
N ASP A 17 -9.64 -7.85 28.94
CA ASP A 17 -10.76 -6.94 28.61
C ASP A 17 -10.34 -5.45 28.47
N ASP A 18 -9.16 -5.08 28.99
CA ASP A 18 -8.62 -3.72 28.87
C ASP A 18 -7.85 -3.54 27.55
N ILE A 19 -7.38 -4.62 26.91
CA ILE A 19 -6.64 -4.55 25.63
C ILE A 19 -7.59 -4.06 24.53
N GLU A 20 -8.81 -4.60 24.42
CA GLU A 20 -9.79 -4.13 23.42
C GLU A 20 -10.13 -2.66 23.64
N LYS A 21 -10.27 -2.21 24.89
CA LYS A 21 -10.50 -0.79 25.22
C LYS A 21 -9.30 0.10 24.86
N LEU A 22 -8.08 -0.39 25.09
CA LEU A 22 -6.85 0.33 24.73
C LEU A 22 -6.69 0.45 23.21
N LEU A 23 -7.03 -0.60 22.45
CA LEU A 23 -6.99 -0.59 20.99
C LEU A 23 -8.03 0.35 20.36
N MET A 24 -9.16 0.55 21.03
CA MET A 24 -10.24 1.42 20.59
C MET A 24 -10.14 2.86 21.13
N ARG A 25 -9.14 3.17 21.96
CA ARG A 25 -8.98 4.51 22.49
C ARG A 25 -8.49 5.44 21.37
N PRO A 26 -9.14 6.60 21.13
CA PRO A 26 -8.64 7.57 20.18
C PRO A 26 -7.22 7.99 20.59
N ALA A 27 -6.36 8.24 19.60
CA ALA A 27 -5.04 8.78 19.87
C ALA A 27 -5.21 10.06 20.71
N GLY A 28 -4.75 10.03 21.96
CA GLY A 28 -4.69 11.24 22.77
C GLY A 28 -3.76 12.26 22.12
N GLU A 29 -3.94 13.54 22.44
CA GLU A 29 -3.12 14.65 21.89
C GLU A 29 -1.63 14.50 22.21
N ASP A 30 -1.28 13.76 23.27
CA ASP A 30 0.09 13.44 23.62
C ASP A 30 0.47 12.04 23.13
N HIS A 31 1.23 11.97 22.04
CA HIS A 31 1.90 10.75 21.56
C HIS A 31 3.05 10.28 22.49
N ALA A 32 2.89 10.45 23.81
CA ALA A 32 3.86 10.01 24.80
C ALA A 32 3.94 8.47 24.82
N TRP A 33 5.16 7.94 24.90
CA TRP A 33 5.38 6.50 25.05
C TRP A 33 4.88 6.03 26.42
N VAL A 34 3.78 5.26 26.43
CA VAL A 34 3.15 4.75 27.67
C VAL A 34 3.72 3.39 28.10
N GLY A 35 4.37 2.65 27.20
CA GLY A 35 4.93 1.33 27.53
C GLY A 35 3.88 0.24 27.77
N PHE A 36 2.80 0.20 26.97
CA PHE A 36 1.73 -0.80 27.10
C PHE A 36 2.24 -2.25 26.97
N ILE A 37 3.28 -2.47 26.15
CA ILE A 37 3.89 -3.79 25.92
C ILE A 37 5.01 -3.99 26.95
N ARG A 38 4.94 -5.08 27.72
CA ARG A 38 5.77 -5.30 28.93
C ARG A 38 6.86 -6.37 28.76
N GLY A 39 6.98 -6.93 27.56
CA GLY A 39 7.88 -8.03 27.24
C GLY A 39 7.37 -8.86 26.06
N ASP A 40 8.19 -9.80 25.59
CA ASP A 40 7.94 -10.53 24.34
C ASP A 40 6.67 -11.40 24.39
N ASP A 41 6.44 -12.10 25.50
CA ASP A 41 5.22 -12.90 25.67
C ASP A 41 3.96 -12.03 25.69
N HIS A 42 4.04 -10.85 26.30
CA HIS A 42 2.93 -9.91 26.31
C HIS A 42 2.69 -9.34 24.91
N PHE A 43 3.76 -9.02 24.19
CA PHE A 43 3.70 -8.58 22.81
C PHE A 43 3.00 -9.60 21.91
N GLU A 44 3.41 -10.87 21.95
CA GLU A 44 2.81 -11.91 21.10
C GLU A 44 1.33 -12.15 21.44
N ARG A 45 0.95 -12.10 22.73
CA ARG A 45 -0.47 -12.18 23.13
C ARG A 45 -1.28 -10.98 22.61
N VAL A 46 -0.78 -9.75 22.79
CA VAL A 46 -1.45 -8.53 22.32
C VAL A 46 -1.57 -8.54 20.80
N LYS A 47 -0.51 -8.93 20.11
CA LYS A 47 -0.47 -9.10 18.65
C LYS A 47 -1.51 -10.09 18.16
N MET A 48 -1.60 -11.28 18.77
CA MET A 48 -2.62 -12.28 18.42
C MET A 48 -4.03 -11.75 18.64
N ASN A 49 -4.30 -11.06 19.76
CA ASN A 49 -5.61 -10.46 20.02
C ASN A 49 -5.94 -9.33 19.05
N PHE A 50 -4.96 -8.46 18.75
CA PHE A 50 -5.08 -7.40 17.78
C PHE A 50 -5.43 -7.97 16.39
N GLU A 51 -4.68 -8.97 15.94
CA GLU A 51 -4.92 -9.65 14.67
C GLU A 51 -6.31 -10.30 14.65
N ARG A 52 -6.75 -10.94 15.74
CA ARG A 52 -8.09 -11.53 15.87
C ARG A 52 -9.23 -10.51 15.72
N VAL A 53 -9.10 -9.34 16.36
CA VAL A 53 -10.14 -8.29 16.31
C VAL A 53 -10.28 -7.71 14.90
N HIS A 54 -9.20 -7.73 14.12
CA HIS A 54 -9.17 -7.18 12.77
C HIS A 54 -9.32 -8.22 11.65
N ASP A 55 -9.28 -9.50 11.98
CA ASP A 55 -9.59 -10.58 11.04
C ASP A 55 -11.12 -10.62 10.78
N LEU A 56 -11.54 -10.47 9.53
CA LEU A 56 -12.94 -10.51 9.13
C LEU A 56 -13.50 -11.95 9.12
N LYS A 57 -12.67 -12.97 9.42
CA LYS A 57 -13.08 -14.37 9.45
C LYS A 57 -14.32 -14.63 10.33
N HIS A 58 -14.48 -13.88 11.41
CA HIS A 58 -15.66 -14.00 12.29
C HIS A 58 -16.98 -13.65 11.59
N ILE A 59 -16.92 -12.97 10.45
CA ILE A 59 -18.08 -12.52 9.67
C ILE A 59 -18.39 -13.50 8.54
N ARG A 60 -17.38 -14.00 7.82
CA ARG A 60 -17.55 -14.88 6.64
C ARG A 60 -16.36 -15.83 6.46
N ASP A 61 -16.47 -17.06 6.96
CA ASP A 61 -15.56 -18.14 6.57
C ASP A 61 -16.05 -18.78 5.28
N ARG A 62 -15.29 -18.58 4.19
CA ARG A 62 -15.61 -19.03 2.82
C ARG A 62 -14.77 -20.24 2.39
N SER A 63 -14.21 -20.97 3.35
CA SER A 63 -13.38 -22.15 3.05
C SER A 63 -14.16 -23.35 2.49
N GLU A 64 -15.49 -23.31 2.59
CA GLU A 64 -16.41 -24.32 2.05
C GLU A 64 -16.94 -23.96 0.64
N ASP A 65 -16.56 -22.80 0.09
CA ASP A 65 -16.95 -22.39 -1.27
C ASP A 65 -16.50 -23.45 -2.30
N ALA A 66 -17.36 -23.73 -3.27
CA ALA A 66 -17.15 -24.83 -4.22
C ALA A 66 -15.86 -24.70 -5.06
N ASP A 67 -15.41 -23.47 -5.30
CA ASP A 67 -14.22 -23.17 -6.11
C ASP A 67 -12.96 -22.86 -5.27
N PHE A 68 -13.06 -22.99 -3.94
CA PHE A 68 -11.94 -22.78 -3.03
C PHE A 68 -10.82 -23.79 -3.26
N PRO A 69 -9.54 -23.40 -3.23
CA PRO A 69 -8.41 -24.28 -3.52
C PRO A 69 -8.08 -25.20 -2.34
N SER A 70 -8.99 -26.11 -2.02
CA SER A 70 -8.90 -27.03 -0.86
C SER A 70 -7.89 -28.16 -1.06
N THR A 71 -7.67 -28.59 -2.30
CA THR A 71 -6.77 -29.71 -2.62
C THR A 71 -5.37 -29.25 -3.06
N PRO A 72 -4.30 -30.02 -2.79
CA PRO A 72 -2.95 -29.70 -3.25
C PRO A 72 -2.84 -29.54 -4.77
N LEU A 73 -3.58 -30.36 -5.53
CA LEU A 73 -3.62 -30.32 -6.98
C LEU A 73 -4.24 -29.01 -7.48
N LEU A 74 -5.38 -28.61 -6.92
CA LEU A 74 -6.05 -27.36 -7.30
C LEU A 74 -5.18 -26.14 -6.98
N LYS A 75 -4.52 -26.13 -5.81
CA LYS A 75 -3.52 -25.11 -5.48
C LYS A 75 -2.37 -25.05 -6.48
N GLN A 76 -1.91 -26.20 -6.99
CA GLN A 76 -0.86 -26.25 -8.00
C GLN A 76 -1.33 -25.68 -9.35
N LEU A 77 -2.57 -25.97 -9.75
CA LEU A 77 -3.17 -25.41 -10.96
C LEU A 77 -3.30 -23.88 -10.88
N TYR A 78 -3.79 -23.35 -9.75
CA TYR A 78 -3.85 -21.90 -9.54
C TYR A 78 -2.45 -21.27 -9.49
N ALA A 79 -1.47 -21.90 -8.81
CA ALA A 79 -0.10 -21.41 -8.78
C ALA A 79 0.50 -21.32 -10.19
N LYS A 80 0.23 -22.31 -11.06
CA LYS A 80 0.65 -22.28 -12.46
C LYS A 80 0.03 -21.11 -13.23
N GLN A 81 -1.29 -20.87 -13.09
CA GLN A 81 -1.96 -19.74 -13.77
C GLN A 81 -1.39 -18.40 -13.32
N LEU A 82 -1.08 -18.27 -12.03
CA LEU A 82 -0.53 -17.06 -11.46
C LEU A 82 0.94 -16.85 -11.89
N PHE A 83 1.74 -17.93 -11.94
CA PHE A 83 3.08 -17.91 -12.53
C PHE A 83 3.03 -17.37 -13.97
N GLU A 84 2.16 -17.94 -14.82
CA GLU A 84 1.97 -17.51 -16.20
C GLU A 84 1.59 -16.03 -16.28
N ALA A 85 0.71 -15.57 -15.38
CA ALA A 85 0.33 -14.16 -15.27
C ALA A 85 1.52 -13.24 -14.89
N MET A 86 2.38 -13.68 -13.97
CA MET A 86 3.55 -12.94 -13.51
C MET A 86 4.64 -12.84 -14.58
N VAL A 87 4.87 -13.91 -15.36
CA VAL A 87 5.90 -13.93 -16.43
C VAL A 87 5.37 -13.48 -17.79
N ASP A 88 4.09 -13.15 -17.90
CA ASP A 88 3.53 -12.54 -19.11
C ASP A 88 4.06 -11.10 -19.28
N PHE A 89 5.12 -10.94 -20.07
CA PHE A 89 5.68 -9.64 -20.47
C PHE A 89 5.17 -9.18 -21.84
N THR A 90 4.10 -9.78 -22.37
CA THR A 90 3.61 -9.45 -23.71
C THR A 90 2.89 -8.11 -23.73
N VAL A 91 3.43 -7.15 -24.50
CA VAL A 91 2.78 -5.84 -24.67
C VAL A 91 1.60 -6.04 -25.60
N SER A 92 0.40 -6.25 -25.05
CA SER A 92 -0.79 -6.36 -25.87
C SER A 92 -1.25 -4.96 -26.32
N PRO A 93 -1.47 -4.72 -27.62
CA PRO A 93 -1.89 -3.41 -28.13
C PRO A 93 -3.27 -2.98 -27.61
N THR A 94 -4.11 -3.94 -27.17
CA THR A 94 -5.41 -3.70 -26.54
C THR A 94 -5.32 -3.65 -25.01
N LYS A 95 -4.23 -4.14 -24.41
CA LYS A 95 -3.95 -4.01 -22.97
C LYS A 95 -2.86 -2.96 -22.80
N THR A 96 -3.27 -1.70 -22.73
CA THR A 96 -2.45 -0.48 -22.67
C THR A 96 -1.43 -0.37 -21.52
N PHE A 97 -1.23 -1.40 -20.72
CA PHE A 97 -0.55 -1.29 -19.43
C PHE A 97 0.40 -2.46 -19.20
N ILE A 98 1.44 -2.59 -20.02
CA ILE A 98 2.69 -3.07 -19.45
C ILE A 98 3.43 -1.84 -18.99
N ASP A 99 3.73 -1.80 -17.68
CA ASP A 99 4.73 -0.89 -17.10
C ASP A 99 5.87 -0.77 -18.10
N ASN A 100 6.20 0.47 -18.51
CA ASN A 100 7.26 0.79 -19.46
C ASN A 100 8.25 -0.40 -19.59
N PRO A 101 8.34 -1.10 -20.74
CA PRO A 101 9.10 -2.34 -20.84
C PRO A 101 10.59 -2.13 -20.49
N ASP A 102 11.05 -0.88 -20.54
CA ASP A 102 12.39 -0.46 -20.16
C ASP A 102 12.56 -0.10 -18.68
N SER A 103 11.50 -0.20 -17.88
CA SER A 103 11.52 0.04 -16.44
C SER A 103 12.48 -0.90 -15.73
N VAL A 104 13.10 -0.40 -14.66
CA VAL A 104 14.08 -1.15 -13.87
C VAL A 104 13.44 -2.40 -13.27
N GLN A 105 12.17 -2.31 -12.85
CA GLN A 105 11.41 -3.42 -12.29
C GLN A 105 11.23 -4.55 -13.31
N VAL A 106 10.80 -4.24 -14.54
CA VAL A 106 10.63 -5.23 -15.60
C VAL A 106 11.96 -5.90 -15.94
N LYS A 107 13.05 -5.13 -16.05
CA LYS A 107 14.39 -5.67 -16.29
C LYS A 107 14.83 -6.64 -15.18
N ARG A 108 14.63 -6.26 -13.91
CA ARG A 108 14.95 -7.12 -12.76
C ARG A 108 14.14 -8.41 -12.79
N LEU A 109 12.83 -8.33 -13.04
CA LEU A 109 11.96 -9.50 -13.12
C LEU A 109 12.37 -10.45 -14.25
N LYS A 110 12.76 -9.94 -15.42
CA LYS A 110 13.26 -10.77 -16.53
C LYS A 110 14.56 -11.51 -16.20
N MET A 111 15.36 -10.99 -15.25
CA MET A 111 16.59 -11.63 -14.78
C MET A 111 16.35 -12.62 -13.64
N MET A 112 15.13 -12.68 -13.09
CA MET A 112 14.81 -13.61 -12.01
C MET A 112 14.60 -15.03 -12.53
N SER A 113 14.90 -16.01 -11.68
CA SER A 113 14.70 -17.42 -11.99
C SER A 113 13.21 -17.78 -11.97
N ASN A 114 12.81 -18.75 -12.81
CA ASN A 114 11.45 -19.29 -12.78
C ASN A 114 11.07 -19.84 -11.40
N PHE A 115 12.04 -20.41 -10.68
CA PHE A 115 11.85 -20.88 -9.31
C PHE A 115 11.32 -19.77 -8.38
N ALA A 116 11.87 -18.54 -8.47
CA ALA A 116 11.41 -17.44 -7.64
C ALA A 116 9.95 -17.05 -7.94
N PHE A 117 9.56 -17.09 -9.22
CA PHE A 117 8.17 -16.87 -9.62
C PHE A 117 7.25 -17.99 -9.16
N GLU A 118 7.65 -19.26 -9.30
CA GLU A 118 6.87 -20.41 -8.85
C GLU A 118 6.66 -20.39 -7.33
N PHE A 119 7.71 -20.05 -6.57
CA PHE A 119 7.65 -19.91 -5.13
C PHE A 119 6.66 -18.81 -4.72
N LEU A 120 6.81 -17.61 -5.29
CA LEU A 120 5.91 -16.49 -5.04
C LEU A 120 4.46 -16.81 -5.45
N ALA A 121 4.25 -17.46 -6.60
CA ALA A 121 2.93 -17.82 -7.06
C ALA A 121 2.25 -18.80 -6.09
N ARG A 122 3.01 -19.75 -5.53
CA ARG A 122 2.48 -20.67 -4.51
C ARG A 122 2.09 -19.94 -3.23
N GLU A 123 2.95 -19.06 -2.73
CA GLU A 123 2.66 -18.27 -1.53
C GLU A 123 1.43 -17.37 -1.74
N LEU A 124 1.34 -16.71 -2.89
CA LEU A 124 0.25 -15.78 -3.17
C LEU A 124 -1.10 -16.51 -3.32
N VAL A 125 -1.13 -17.75 -3.83
CA VAL A 125 -2.37 -18.57 -3.81
C VAL A 125 -2.88 -18.79 -2.38
N ASP A 126 -1.98 -19.13 -1.45
CA ASP A 126 -2.34 -19.31 -0.05
C ASP A 126 -2.78 -17.98 0.61
N VAL A 127 -2.17 -16.87 0.23
CA VAL A 127 -2.58 -15.53 0.68
C VAL A 127 -3.96 -15.15 0.16
N VAL A 128 -4.24 -15.32 -1.14
CA VAL A 128 -5.56 -15.04 -1.73
C VAL A 128 -6.63 -15.90 -1.06
N ALA A 129 -6.33 -17.17 -0.80
CA ALA A 129 -7.25 -18.07 -0.10
C ALA A 129 -7.54 -17.59 1.33
N LYS A 130 -6.51 -17.19 2.08
CA LYS A 130 -6.67 -16.61 3.42
C LYS A 130 -7.54 -15.36 3.41
N VAL A 131 -7.26 -14.43 2.49
CA VAL A 131 -7.99 -13.17 2.34
C VAL A 131 -9.45 -13.39 1.91
N HIS A 132 -9.70 -14.37 1.04
CA HIS A 132 -11.06 -14.75 0.66
C HIS A 132 -11.88 -15.23 1.86
N CYS A 133 -11.24 -15.95 2.79
CA CYS A 133 -11.84 -16.33 4.09
C CYS A 133 -11.83 -15.20 5.14
N GLY A 134 -11.62 -13.94 4.74
CA GLY A 134 -11.59 -12.78 5.62
C GLY A 134 -10.28 -12.55 6.39
N ARG A 135 -9.27 -13.42 6.23
CA ARG A 135 -7.98 -13.33 6.92
C ARG A 135 -7.04 -12.39 6.19
N LEU A 136 -7.16 -11.10 6.49
CA LEU A 136 -6.43 -10.06 5.77
C LEU A 136 -4.93 -10.09 5.99
N GLY A 137 -4.42 -10.54 7.13
CA GLY A 137 -2.97 -10.68 7.36
C GLY A 137 -2.19 -9.36 7.43
N PHE A 138 -2.88 -8.21 7.46
CA PHE A 138 -2.29 -6.90 7.76
C PHE A 138 -3.15 -6.16 8.79
N ARG A 139 -2.49 -5.23 9.48
CA ARG A 139 -3.09 -4.45 10.56
C ARG A 139 -3.78 -3.21 10.01
N PRO A 140 -5.07 -2.97 10.28
CA PRO A 140 -5.68 -1.72 9.89
C PRO A 140 -5.04 -0.55 10.65
N TRP A 141 -4.79 0.57 9.97
CA TRP A 141 -3.89 1.63 10.45
C TRP A 141 -4.68 2.55 11.36
N ILE A 142 -5.94 2.84 11.02
CA ILE A 142 -6.93 3.44 11.92
C ILE A 142 -8.32 2.99 11.44
N ARG A 143 -9.22 2.71 12.38
CA ARG A 143 -10.67 2.59 12.15
C ARG A 143 -11.33 3.61 13.07
N ASN A 144 -11.32 4.89 12.72
CA ASN A 144 -12.17 5.87 13.40
C ASN A 144 -13.42 6.09 12.54
N GLU A 145 -14.52 6.45 13.20
CA GLU A 145 -15.84 6.61 12.57
C GLU A 145 -15.82 7.67 11.44
N GLU A 146 -14.82 8.55 11.45
CA GLU A 146 -14.61 9.62 10.47
C GLU A 146 -13.71 9.22 9.30
N CYS A 147 -12.61 8.47 9.52
CA CYS A 147 -11.82 7.90 8.44
C CYS A 147 -12.45 6.57 8.05
N LYS A 148 -13.34 6.64 7.05
CA LYS A 148 -13.66 5.53 6.14
C LYS A 148 -12.41 5.13 5.34
N THR A 149 -11.33 4.73 6.00
CA THR A 149 -10.32 3.92 5.34
C THR A 149 -10.78 2.47 5.43
N ASP A 150 -11.87 2.19 4.71
CA ASP A 150 -12.03 0.88 4.11
C ASP A 150 -10.70 0.62 3.41
N TRP A 151 -10.01 -0.44 3.79
CA TRP A 151 -8.76 -0.90 3.16
C TRP A 151 -8.95 -1.32 1.70
N GLY A 152 -10.03 -0.85 1.08
CA GLY A 152 -10.55 -1.31 -0.18
C GLY A 152 -10.79 -2.81 -0.16
N TYR A 153 -11.12 -3.44 0.99
CA TYR A 153 -11.45 -4.86 0.95
C TYR A 153 -12.59 -5.05 -0.04
N GLU A 154 -12.25 -5.65 -1.17
CA GLU A 154 -13.17 -5.91 -2.24
C GLU A 154 -13.85 -7.23 -1.91
N GLU A 155 -15.17 -7.21 -1.77
CA GLU A 155 -15.94 -8.43 -1.63
C GLU A 155 -16.03 -9.13 -2.99
N TYR A 156 -15.87 -10.45 -2.96
CA TYR A 156 -16.02 -11.32 -4.12
C TYR A 156 -16.91 -12.49 -3.72
N ASP A 157 -17.76 -12.93 -4.64
CA ASP A 157 -18.69 -14.02 -4.36
C ASP A 157 -17.99 -15.37 -4.44
N MET A 158 -17.00 -15.49 -5.31
CA MET A 158 -16.26 -16.72 -5.55
C MET A 158 -14.74 -16.50 -5.41
N PHE A 159 -14.01 -17.53 -5.00
CA PHE A 159 -12.55 -17.46 -4.89
C PHE A 159 -11.91 -17.14 -6.23
N SER A 160 -12.40 -17.77 -7.30
CA SER A 160 -11.92 -17.65 -8.68
C SER A 160 -12.05 -16.23 -9.23
N GLU A 161 -13.06 -15.47 -8.80
CA GLU A 161 -13.20 -14.05 -9.18
C GLU A 161 -12.10 -13.20 -8.58
N ARG A 162 -11.89 -13.31 -7.24
CA ARG A 162 -10.79 -12.62 -6.55
C ARG A 162 -9.44 -13.03 -7.16
N PHE A 163 -9.24 -14.32 -7.36
CA PHE A 163 -8.02 -14.86 -7.95
C PHE A 163 -7.80 -14.36 -9.40
N GLY A 164 -8.86 -14.27 -10.19
CA GLY A 164 -8.84 -13.74 -11.54
C GLY A 164 -8.37 -12.29 -11.58
N GLU A 165 -8.84 -11.45 -10.65
CA GLU A 165 -8.42 -10.05 -10.53
C GLU A 165 -6.97 -9.91 -10.08
N VAL A 166 -6.51 -10.75 -9.15
CA VAL A 166 -5.09 -10.83 -8.76
C VAL A 166 -4.22 -11.19 -9.97
N CYS A 167 -4.62 -12.18 -10.77
CA CYS A 167 -3.92 -12.54 -12.01
C CYS A 167 -3.93 -11.39 -13.02
N ASN A 168 -5.06 -10.72 -13.20
CA ASN A 168 -5.20 -9.58 -14.09
C ASN A 168 -4.25 -8.44 -13.68
N ALA A 169 -4.20 -8.11 -12.40
CA ALA A 169 -3.31 -7.09 -11.87
C ALA A 169 -1.81 -7.48 -12.01
N CYS A 170 -1.44 -8.77 -11.83
CA CYS A 170 -0.08 -9.25 -12.10
C CYS A 170 0.33 -9.15 -13.59
N ARG A 171 -0.62 -9.33 -14.51
CA ARG A 171 -0.38 -9.12 -15.96
C ARG A 171 -0.19 -7.63 -16.27
N ARG A 172 -1.01 -6.77 -15.66
CA ARG A 172 -1.05 -5.32 -15.94
C ARG A 172 0.01 -4.50 -15.21
N SER A 173 0.61 -4.98 -14.12
CA SER A 173 1.69 -4.24 -13.48
C SER A 173 2.76 -5.16 -12.93
N LYS A 174 3.93 -5.07 -13.56
CA LYS A 174 5.15 -5.75 -13.12
C LYS A 174 5.77 -5.07 -11.91
N ALA A 175 5.48 -3.79 -11.70
CA ALA A 175 5.80 -3.13 -10.45
C ALA A 175 5.12 -3.81 -9.24
N PHE A 176 3.92 -4.39 -9.39
CA PHE A 176 3.30 -5.17 -8.29
C PHE A 176 4.02 -6.48 -8.03
N VAL A 177 4.29 -7.25 -9.09
CA VAL A 177 5.03 -8.51 -8.95
C VAL A 177 6.38 -8.25 -8.28
N TYR A 178 7.08 -7.19 -8.72
CA TYR A 178 8.32 -6.75 -8.10
C TYR A 178 8.14 -6.32 -6.64
N SER A 179 7.08 -5.56 -6.31
CA SER A 179 6.79 -5.15 -4.93
C SER A 179 6.64 -6.36 -4.03
N MET A 180 5.79 -7.33 -4.39
CA MET A 180 5.56 -8.55 -3.60
C MET A 180 6.82 -9.39 -3.35
N ILE A 181 7.81 -9.32 -4.25
CA ILE A 181 9.11 -9.98 -4.06
C ILE A 181 9.96 -9.22 -3.04
N THR A 182 9.91 -7.90 -3.06
CA THR A 182 10.75 -7.04 -2.22
C THR A 182 10.12 -6.65 -0.88
N SER A 183 8.80 -6.73 -0.76
CA SER A 183 8.02 -6.29 0.39
C SER A 183 6.88 -7.26 0.68
N ASN A 184 6.48 -7.35 1.96
CA ASN A 184 5.38 -8.19 2.40
C ASN A 184 4.01 -7.51 2.15
N GLU A 185 3.72 -7.21 0.89
CA GLU A 185 2.49 -6.50 0.46
C GLU A 185 1.43 -7.44 -0.15
N ALA A 186 1.73 -8.74 -0.27
CA ALA A 186 0.86 -9.74 -0.89
C ALA A 186 -0.56 -9.73 -0.32
N CYS A 187 -0.68 -9.62 1.00
CA CYS A 187 -1.95 -9.60 1.71
C CYS A 187 -2.81 -8.38 1.35
N ARG A 188 -2.22 -7.18 1.34
CA ARG A 188 -2.88 -5.92 0.97
C ARG A 188 -3.33 -5.92 -0.49
N PHE A 189 -2.50 -6.51 -1.35
CA PHE A 189 -2.83 -6.66 -2.76
C PHE A 189 -3.99 -7.63 -2.98
N ALA A 190 -3.95 -8.80 -2.34
CA ALA A 190 -5.00 -9.80 -2.47
C ALA A 190 -6.36 -9.33 -1.90
N SER A 191 -6.36 -8.39 -0.94
CA SER A 191 -7.60 -7.83 -0.38
C SER A 191 -8.30 -6.86 -1.32
N SER A 192 -7.55 -6.15 -2.16
CA SER A 192 -8.05 -5.01 -2.95
C SER A 192 -7.40 -4.89 -4.34
N PRO A 193 -7.38 -5.96 -5.15
CA PRO A 193 -6.59 -5.99 -6.38
C PRO A 193 -6.97 -4.89 -7.39
N LYS A 194 -8.25 -4.52 -7.50
CA LYS A 194 -8.68 -3.46 -8.44
C LYS A 194 -8.27 -2.09 -7.93
N ASN A 195 -8.47 -1.81 -6.65
CA ASN A 195 -8.12 -0.55 -6.04
C ASN A 195 -6.61 -0.29 -6.08
N GLU A 196 -5.79 -1.29 -5.71
CA GLU A 196 -4.33 -1.17 -5.82
C GLU A 196 -3.90 -0.85 -7.25
N LEU A 197 -4.43 -1.58 -8.23
CA LEU A 197 -4.16 -1.33 -9.64
C LEU A 197 -4.56 0.09 -10.05
N GLY A 198 -5.73 0.56 -9.65
CA GLY A 198 -6.20 1.94 -9.88
C GLY A 198 -5.29 2.99 -9.26
N LEU A 199 -4.85 2.79 -8.01
CA LEU A 199 -3.89 3.67 -7.33
C LEU A 199 -2.55 3.72 -8.08
N LYS A 200 -2.07 2.56 -8.57
CA LYS A 200 -0.83 2.50 -9.33
C LYS A 200 -0.96 3.23 -10.67
N GLU A 201 -2.08 3.08 -11.35
CA GLU A 201 -2.37 3.78 -12.60
C GLU A 201 -2.44 5.30 -12.40
N ALA A 202 -3.10 5.76 -11.32
CA ALA A 202 -3.14 7.15 -10.95
C ALA A 202 -1.73 7.70 -10.67
N ASN A 203 -0.91 6.96 -9.91
CA ASN A 203 0.48 7.33 -9.61
C ASN A 203 1.35 7.40 -10.87
N MET A 204 1.21 6.45 -11.79
CA MET A 204 1.92 6.49 -13.08
C MET A 204 1.53 7.71 -13.91
N ARG A 205 0.24 8.02 -13.97
CA ARG A 205 -0.28 9.20 -14.68
C ARG A 205 0.28 10.48 -14.07
N GLY A 206 0.25 10.60 -12.74
CA GLY A 206 0.83 11.74 -12.03
C GLY A 206 2.33 11.90 -12.32
N ASN A 207 3.08 10.80 -12.30
CA ASN A 207 4.51 10.82 -12.62
C ASN A 207 4.81 11.22 -14.07
N LYS A 208 3.98 10.77 -15.02
CA LYS A 208 4.10 11.16 -16.43
C LYS A 208 3.88 12.66 -16.62
N ASN A 209 2.79 13.19 -16.05
CA ASN A 209 2.48 14.63 -16.13
C ASN A 209 3.60 15.47 -15.48
N LYS A 210 4.11 15.03 -14.33
CA LYS A 210 5.24 15.70 -13.66
C LYS A 210 6.50 15.68 -14.52
N ALA A 211 6.80 14.57 -15.19
CA ALA A 211 7.95 14.46 -16.07
C ALA A 211 7.83 15.36 -17.32
N GLU A 212 6.63 15.49 -17.88
CA GLU A 212 6.34 16.40 -19.01
C GLU A 212 6.52 17.87 -18.59
N MET A 213 5.92 18.29 -17.47
CA MET A 213 6.12 19.65 -16.93
C MET A 213 7.60 19.99 -16.68
N LEU A 214 8.38 19.05 -16.13
CA LEU A 214 9.81 19.26 -15.90
C LEU A 214 10.61 19.39 -17.21
N ARG A 215 10.20 18.69 -18.28
CA ARG A 215 10.80 18.83 -19.61
C ARG A 215 10.51 20.21 -20.20
N GLU A 216 9.26 20.67 -20.13
CA GLU A 216 8.86 22.00 -20.59
C GLU A 216 9.63 23.11 -19.87
N VAL A 217 9.74 23.04 -18.54
CA VAL A 217 10.53 24.01 -17.76
C VAL A 217 12.01 23.96 -18.13
N SER A 218 12.56 22.76 -18.38
CA SER A 218 13.95 22.60 -18.84
C SER A 218 14.18 23.25 -20.20
N ASP A 219 13.25 23.06 -21.14
CA ASP A 219 13.36 23.60 -22.49
C ASP A 219 13.15 25.12 -22.53
N GLN A 220 12.23 25.66 -21.72
CA GLN A 220 12.08 27.11 -21.51
C GLN A 220 13.36 27.73 -20.94
N ARG A 221 14.02 27.07 -19.98
CA ARG A 221 15.31 27.54 -19.45
C ARG A 221 16.40 27.55 -20.52
N LYS A 222 16.44 26.56 -21.42
CA LYS A 222 17.40 26.53 -22.54
C LYS A 222 17.12 27.62 -23.56
N GLN A 223 15.85 27.90 -23.87
CA GLN A 223 15.47 28.96 -24.80
C GLN A 223 15.69 30.36 -24.23
N GLY A 224 15.39 30.57 -22.94
CA GLY A 224 15.64 31.84 -22.23
C GLY A 224 17.12 32.13 -21.91
N SER A 225 18.00 31.13 -22.02
CA SER A 225 19.46 31.30 -21.87
C SER A 225 20.18 31.54 -23.21
N ALA A 226 19.44 31.74 -24.31
CA ALA A 226 19.95 32.35 -25.53
C ALA A 226 20.30 33.83 -25.26
N LYS A 227 21.51 34.05 -24.73
CA LYS A 227 22.24 35.31 -24.55
C LYS A 227 21.42 36.58 -24.79
N PRO A 228 20.97 37.31 -23.75
CA PRO A 228 20.80 38.74 -23.92
C PRO A 228 22.17 39.31 -24.27
N GLY A 229 22.26 39.91 -25.46
CA GLY A 229 23.39 40.70 -25.87
C GLY A 229 23.79 41.62 -24.72
N LYS A 230 25.07 41.58 -24.39
CA LYS A 230 25.73 42.31 -23.30
C LYS A 230 25.54 43.82 -23.51
N LYS A 231 24.38 44.37 -23.14
CA LYS A 231 24.21 45.80 -22.90
C LYS A 231 24.13 45.98 -21.40
N ARG A 232 25.29 46.29 -20.81
CA ARG A 232 25.39 46.87 -19.47
C ARG A 232 24.50 48.12 -19.47
N VAL A 233 23.36 48.04 -18.79
CA VAL A 233 22.72 49.21 -18.21
C VAL A 233 22.74 48.98 -16.71
N ARG A 234 23.49 49.87 -16.07
CA ARG A 234 23.66 50.01 -14.63
C ARG A 234 22.51 50.89 -14.12
N GLU A 235 22.17 50.71 -12.85
CA GLU A 235 21.27 51.51 -11.99
C GLU A 235 19.78 51.17 -12.12
N SER A 236 18.98 51.11 -11.06
CA SER A 236 19.15 50.99 -9.61
C SER A 236 17.74 50.77 -9.04
N ASP A 237 17.70 50.44 -7.76
CA ASP A 237 16.56 50.54 -6.84
C ASP A 237 15.54 49.39 -6.78
N GLY A 238 15.42 48.92 -5.56
CA GLY A 238 14.75 47.69 -5.18
C GLY A 238 13.25 47.82 -5.03
N THR A 239 12.62 46.68 -4.91
CA THR A 239 11.69 46.42 -3.81
C THR A 239 11.59 44.91 -3.64
N ASP A 240 11.89 44.51 -2.41
CA ASP A 240 11.67 43.19 -1.84
C ASP A 240 10.15 43.05 -1.65
N ASP A 241 9.54 42.01 -2.21
CA ASP A 241 8.21 41.57 -1.76
C ASP A 241 8.00 40.09 -2.11
N GLY A 242 8.09 39.28 -1.05
CA GLY A 242 7.76 37.86 -1.07
C GLY A 242 6.27 37.63 -1.21
N GLY A 243 5.88 36.85 -2.21
CA GLY A 243 4.51 36.36 -2.40
C GLY A 243 4.39 34.87 -2.11
N ASN A 244 4.12 34.52 -0.85
CA ASN A 244 3.71 33.19 -0.43
C ASN A 244 2.17 33.11 -0.45
N GLY A 245 1.60 32.61 -1.54
CA GLY A 245 0.15 32.46 -1.71
C GLY A 245 -0.36 31.13 -1.15
N GLY A 246 -0.78 31.12 0.11
CA GLY A 246 -1.59 30.05 0.70
C GLY A 246 -3.10 30.36 0.56
N PRO A 247 -3.97 29.35 0.39
CA PRO A 247 -5.40 29.57 0.23
C PRO A 247 -6.07 29.99 1.55
N VAL A 248 -6.89 31.03 1.46
CA VAL A 248 -7.73 31.54 2.55
C VAL A 248 -8.94 30.63 2.70
N ALA A 249 -9.12 30.05 3.89
CA ALA A 249 -10.33 29.31 4.26
C ALA A 249 -11.48 30.30 4.53
N GLU A 250 -12.58 30.14 3.80
CA GLU A 250 -13.87 30.80 4.07
C GLU A 250 -14.43 30.34 5.43
N LYS A 251 -14.67 31.30 6.32
CA LYS A 251 -15.53 31.10 7.49
C LYS A 251 -17.00 31.22 7.05
N GLY A 252 -17.77 30.16 7.26
CA GLY A 252 -19.22 30.20 7.18
C GLY A 252 -19.86 31.02 8.33
N PRO A 253 -21.12 31.44 8.19
CA PRO A 253 -21.77 32.33 9.13
C PRO A 253 -22.28 31.58 10.36
N GLU A 254 -22.12 32.21 11.53
CA GLU A 254 -22.80 31.84 12.76
C GLU A 254 -24.31 32.05 12.60
N SER A 255 -25.08 31.04 13.01
CA SER A 255 -26.53 31.14 13.19
C SER A 255 -26.81 31.41 14.67
N VAL A 256 -27.83 32.25 14.84
CA VAL A 256 -28.39 32.83 16.07
C VAL A 256 -29.00 31.78 17.00
#